data_AF-A0A8J7MYF7-F1
#
_entry.id   AF-A0A8J7MYF7-F1
#
_cell.length_a   1.000
_cell.length_b   1.000
_cell.length_c   1.000
_cell.angle_alpha   90.00
_cell.angle_beta   90.00
_cell.angle_gamma   90.00
#
_symmetry.space_group_name_H-M   'P 1'
#
loop_
_entity.id
_entity.type
_entity.pdbx_description
1 polymer ?
#
loop_
_entity_poly.entity_id
_entity_poly.type
_entity_poly.pdbx_seq_one_letter_code
_entity_poly.pdbx_strand_id
1 'polypeptide(L)'
;ALEKDWESYPVFHVDFNGTNFTEAGALQGIVKGLVESWEKQYGFQPNTDYTYGQRFCELLAHVHHTTGKRCVVLIDEYDKPLLDVMDTDFKMEMNGEMRLIEDCNRETLKGFYSTFKAADAHLQFVLLTGVTKFSQVSVFSGFNQPMDISMNRQYDAICGITKDELITQLDEPVANMAQALGLDKEEMIERLVKQYDGYHFSRGMVDMFNPFSVLNALNEQELRSYWFATGTPTYLIRLLKHNHENLNDLTGHYYRPADFVDYKADIENPLAMIYQSGYLTIKSYNPRFGTYMLDLPNNEVKEGFVSLLANSYLQIRRDTATTAMDWVTTLESGDLNLLHKQLTAFFASIPYSMRRKENERERERYFHYTFYLMFRLMSTYLVLTEKQQSEGRADCIIETPEHVYIFEFKLDGTAAEALAQIEACGYDRPYAADKRHLHKVGASFSSQTGTIEEWLVED
;
A
#
# COMPACT_ATOMS: atom_id res chain seq x y z
N ALA A 1 3.22 35.24 -2.95
CA ALA A 1 2.22 35.88 -3.81
C ALA A 1 1.93 34.91 -4.93
N LEU A 2 0.65 34.68 -5.26
CA LEU A 2 0.31 33.85 -6.42
C LEU A 2 0.76 34.58 -7.70
N GLU A 3 1.29 33.81 -8.65
CA GLU A 3 1.74 34.30 -9.96
C GLU A 3 0.60 35.03 -10.68
N LYS A 4 0.88 36.20 -11.27
CA LYS A 4 -0.14 37.07 -11.87
C LYS A 4 -0.06 37.14 -13.39
N ASP A 5 1.10 36.84 -13.95
CA ASP A 5 1.36 37.07 -15.37
C ASP A 5 1.04 35.83 -16.23
N TRP A 6 0.79 34.66 -15.61
CA TRP A 6 0.38 33.40 -16.25
C TRP A 6 1.17 33.09 -17.55
N GLU A 7 2.48 33.28 -17.50
CA GLU A 7 3.33 33.09 -18.66
C GLU A 7 3.27 31.64 -19.18
N SER A 8 3.19 31.49 -20.50
CA SER A 8 3.22 30.18 -21.15
C SER A 8 4.67 29.74 -21.40
N TYR A 9 4.96 28.47 -21.13
CA TYR A 9 6.26 27.84 -21.34
C TYR A 9 6.13 26.64 -22.28
N PRO A 10 7.16 26.33 -23.10
CA PRO A 10 7.19 25.09 -23.87
C PRO A 10 7.23 23.87 -22.93
N VAL A 11 6.27 22.96 -23.07
CA VAL A 11 6.16 21.75 -22.23
C VAL A 11 6.43 20.50 -23.06
N PHE A 12 7.30 19.64 -22.53
CA PHE A 12 7.57 18.30 -23.05
C PHE A 12 7.07 17.28 -22.04
N HIS A 13 6.00 16.56 -22.40
CA HIS A 13 5.36 15.57 -21.55
C HIS A 13 5.76 14.16 -22.00
N VAL A 14 6.41 13.42 -21.11
CA VAL A 14 6.73 12.00 -21.26
C VAL A 14 5.77 11.23 -20.37
N ASP A 15 4.97 10.35 -20.97
CA ASP A 15 4.11 9.41 -20.24
C ASP A 15 4.52 8.00 -20.64
N PHE A 16 5.03 7.22 -19.67
CA PHE A 16 5.39 5.83 -19.90
C PHE A 16 4.20 4.86 -19.76
N ASN A 17 2.99 5.35 -19.46
CA ASN A 17 1.80 4.51 -19.44
C ASN A 17 1.44 3.93 -20.82
N GLY A 18 0.65 2.86 -20.81
CA GLY A 18 0.08 2.28 -22.03
C GLY A 18 1.05 1.45 -22.89
N THR A 19 2.31 1.27 -22.46
CA THR A 19 3.27 0.38 -23.15
C THR A 19 3.61 -0.84 -22.32
N ASN A 20 3.73 -1.99 -22.99
CA ASN A 20 4.22 -3.22 -22.41
C ASN A 20 5.77 -3.27 -22.50
N PHE A 21 6.47 -2.92 -21.42
CA PHE A 21 7.94 -2.90 -21.43
C PHE A 21 8.60 -4.27 -21.37
N THR A 22 7.83 -5.36 -21.27
CA THR A 22 8.33 -6.73 -21.43
C THR A 22 8.66 -7.06 -22.89
N GLU A 23 8.19 -6.26 -23.84
CA GLU A 23 8.52 -6.40 -25.26
C GLU A 23 9.90 -5.82 -25.58
N ALA A 24 10.70 -6.59 -26.30
CA ALA A 24 12.04 -6.18 -26.70
C ALA A 24 12.02 -4.89 -27.51
N GLY A 25 12.78 -3.88 -27.09
CA GLY A 25 12.90 -2.61 -27.81
C GLY A 25 11.78 -1.60 -27.55
N ALA A 26 10.79 -1.91 -26.69
CA ALA A 26 9.63 -1.05 -26.46
C ALA A 26 10.02 0.35 -25.95
N LEU A 27 10.90 0.44 -24.95
CA LEU A 27 11.35 1.71 -24.39
C LEU A 27 12.09 2.57 -25.43
N GLN A 28 12.98 1.95 -26.20
CA GLN A 28 13.73 2.65 -27.26
C GLN A 28 12.77 3.17 -28.33
N GLY A 29 11.72 2.42 -28.64
CA GLY A 29 10.64 2.82 -29.55
C GLY A 29 9.87 4.05 -29.05
N ILE A 30 9.48 4.08 -27.77
CA ILE A 30 8.80 5.25 -27.18
C ILE A 30 9.70 6.48 -27.21
N VAL A 31 10.93 6.36 -26.70
CA VAL A 31 11.88 7.50 -26.64
C VAL A 31 12.13 8.06 -28.04
N LYS A 32 12.31 7.18 -29.03
CA LYS A 32 12.39 7.57 -30.44
C LYS A 32 11.16 8.35 -30.87
N GLY A 33 9.97 7.78 -30.67
CA GLY A 33 8.71 8.36 -31.14
C GLY A 33 8.43 9.74 -30.53
N LEU A 34 8.67 9.91 -29.23
CA LEU A 34 8.52 11.18 -28.53
C LEU A 34 9.44 12.25 -29.12
N VAL A 35 10.75 11.95 -29.20
CA VAL A 35 11.74 12.90 -29.72
C VAL A 35 11.45 13.28 -31.16
N GLU A 36 11.19 12.31 -32.05
CA GLU A 36 10.86 12.58 -33.46
C GLU A 36 9.57 13.39 -33.63
N SER A 37 8.59 13.20 -32.75
CA SER A 37 7.34 13.97 -32.76
C SER A 37 7.60 15.43 -32.40
N TRP A 38 8.39 15.68 -31.36
CA TRP A 38 8.73 17.04 -30.94
C TRP A 38 9.65 17.75 -31.93
N GLU A 39 10.61 17.04 -32.53
CA GLU A 39 11.44 17.61 -33.60
C GLU A 39 10.57 18.12 -34.76
N LYS A 40 9.57 17.34 -35.16
CA LYS A 40 8.58 17.77 -36.18
C LYS A 40 7.75 18.95 -35.71
N GLN A 41 7.26 18.92 -34.46
CA GLN A 41 6.43 19.97 -33.88
C GLN A 41 7.14 21.34 -33.90
N TYR A 42 8.44 21.36 -33.58
CA TYR A 42 9.23 22.59 -33.51
C TYR A 42 10.03 22.87 -34.79
N GLY A 43 9.89 22.05 -35.84
CA GLY A 43 10.61 22.23 -37.10
C GLY A 43 12.14 22.08 -36.98
N PHE A 44 12.61 21.30 -36.01
CA PHE A 44 14.03 21.07 -35.77
C PHE A 44 14.54 19.95 -36.68
N GLN A 45 15.68 20.17 -37.35
CA GLN A 45 16.36 19.16 -38.14
C GLN A 45 17.49 18.53 -37.31
N PRO A 46 17.31 17.30 -36.80
CA PRO A 46 18.30 16.68 -35.93
C PRO A 46 19.49 16.13 -36.70
N ASN A 47 20.63 15.98 -36.01
CA ASN A 47 21.72 15.15 -36.47
C ASN A 47 21.35 13.66 -36.31
N THR A 48 21.27 12.91 -37.40
CA THR A 48 20.90 11.48 -37.38
C THR A 48 21.97 10.58 -36.76
N ASP A 49 23.21 11.06 -36.64
CA ASP A 49 24.30 10.32 -35.99
C ASP A 49 24.21 10.35 -34.46
N TYR A 50 23.34 11.20 -33.92
CA TYR A 50 23.16 11.38 -32.48
C TYR A 50 22.13 10.42 -31.89
N THR A 51 22.40 10.00 -30.66
CA THR A 51 21.40 9.30 -29.84
C THR A 51 20.17 10.17 -29.61
N TYR A 52 19.02 9.56 -29.32
CA TYR A 52 17.78 10.33 -29.06
C TYR A 52 17.91 11.26 -27.85
N GLY A 53 18.71 10.91 -26.83
CA GLY A 53 19.01 11.83 -25.73
C GLY A 53 19.77 13.07 -26.20
N GLN A 54 20.83 12.90 -26.99
CA GLN A 54 21.56 14.04 -27.58
C GLN A 54 20.67 14.90 -28.48
N ARG A 55 19.87 14.29 -29.35
CA ARG A 55 18.91 15.01 -30.20
C ARG A 55 17.91 15.80 -29.38
N PHE A 56 17.41 15.23 -28.28
CA PHE A 56 16.52 15.93 -27.37
C PHE A 56 17.21 17.11 -26.67
N CYS A 57 18.49 16.99 -26.30
CA CYS A 57 19.29 18.11 -25.78
C CYS A 57 19.31 19.29 -26.75
N GLU A 58 19.62 19.02 -28.02
CA GLU A 58 19.69 20.06 -29.06
C GLU A 58 18.33 20.67 -29.35
N LEU A 59 17.27 19.84 -29.32
CA LEU A 59 15.90 20.30 -29.46
C LEU A 59 15.50 21.27 -28.34
N LEU A 60 15.80 20.95 -27.08
CA LEU A 60 15.54 21.85 -25.94
C LEU A 60 16.28 23.18 -26.10
N ALA A 61 17.53 23.15 -26.57
CA ALA A 61 18.29 24.35 -26.87
C ALA A 61 17.67 25.15 -28.01
N HIS A 62 17.25 24.50 -29.09
CA HIS A 62 16.58 25.13 -30.22
C HIS A 62 15.28 25.82 -29.79
N VAL A 63 14.43 25.14 -29.03
CA VAL A 63 13.15 25.68 -28.55
C VAL A 63 13.37 26.87 -27.61
N HIS A 64 14.38 26.79 -26.73
CA HIS A 64 14.73 27.94 -25.88
C HIS A 64 15.16 29.16 -26.71
N HIS A 65 16.02 28.98 -27.72
CA HIS A 65 16.47 30.09 -28.57
C HIS A 65 15.36 30.69 -29.44
N THR A 66 14.43 29.88 -29.94
CA THR A 66 13.36 30.35 -30.83
C THR A 66 12.21 31.01 -30.07
N THR A 67 11.86 30.48 -28.89
CA THR A 67 10.76 31.01 -28.08
C THR A 67 11.20 32.07 -27.08
N GLY A 68 12.49 32.13 -26.75
CA GLY A 68 13.03 32.95 -25.66
C GLY A 68 12.62 32.45 -24.26
N LYS A 69 11.99 31.28 -24.16
CA LYS A 69 11.52 30.69 -22.90
C LYS A 69 12.20 29.35 -22.66
N ARG A 70 12.63 29.11 -21.43
CA ARG A 70 13.18 27.82 -21.01
C ARG A 70 12.09 26.75 -21.01
N CYS A 71 12.47 25.50 -21.24
CA CYS A 71 11.55 24.39 -21.42
C CYS A 71 11.16 23.74 -20.08
N VAL A 72 9.92 23.27 -19.99
CA VAL A 72 9.43 22.45 -18.87
C VAL A 72 9.35 21.01 -19.34
N VAL A 73 9.87 20.07 -18.54
CA VAL A 73 9.76 18.63 -18.82
C VAL A 73 8.97 17.96 -17.70
N LEU A 74 7.91 17.25 -18.05
CA LEU A 74 7.08 16.49 -17.12
C LEU A 74 7.20 15.01 -17.50
N ILE A 75 7.58 14.17 -16.55
CA ILE A 75 7.81 12.74 -16.78
C ILE A 75 6.93 11.97 -15.82
N ASP A 76 5.92 11.31 -16.35
CA ASP A 76 5.03 10.45 -15.60
C ASP A 76 5.43 8.98 -15.71
N GLU A 77 5.22 8.25 -14.61
CA GLU A 77 5.61 6.83 -14.45
C GLU A 77 7.09 6.57 -14.83
N TYR A 78 8.01 7.41 -14.35
CA TYR A 78 9.44 7.37 -14.75
C TYR A 78 10.12 6.02 -14.47
N ASP A 79 9.58 5.23 -13.57
CA ASP A 79 10.06 3.95 -13.06
C ASP A 79 9.39 2.73 -13.70
N LYS A 80 8.24 2.90 -14.35
CA LYS A 80 7.47 1.83 -15.01
C LYS A 80 8.30 0.96 -15.98
N PRO A 81 9.18 1.52 -16.83
CA PRO A 81 9.98 0.71 -17.75
C PRO A 81 10.95 -0.26 -17.05
N LEU A 82 11.32 0.02 -15.80
CA LEU A 82 12.12 -0.89 -14.97
C LEU A 82 11.23 -1.81 -14.15
N LEU A 83 10.14 -1.30 -13.57
CA LEU A 83 9.21 -2.09 -12.76
C LEU A 83 8.60 -3.27 -13.51
N ASP A 84 8.21 -3.09 -14.77
CA ASP A 84 7.52 -4.13 -15.56
C ASP A 84 8.43 -5.34 -15.85
N VAL A 85 9.74 -5.12 -15.97
CA VAL A 85 10.75 -6.15 -16.32
C VAL A 85 11.62 -6.58 -15.15
N MET A 86 11.46 -5.95 -13.99
CA MET A 86 12.18 -6.32 -12.79
C MET A 86 11.88 -7.76 -12.38
N ASP A 87 12.95 -8.47 -11.99
CA ASP A 87 12.87 -9.86 -11.52
C ASP A 87 12.19 -10.76 -12.57
N THR A 88 12.55 -10.55 -13.84
CA THR A 88 12.13 -11.37 -14.96
C THR A 88 13.33 -11.86 -15.76
N ASP A 89 13.19 -13.04 -16.35
CA ASP A 89 14.19 -13.59 -17.27
C ASP A 89 14.01 -13.11 -18.72
N PHE A 90 13.26 -12.02 -18.94
CA PHE A 90 13.04 -11.50 -20.28
C PHE A 90 14.35 -10.97 -20.86
N LYS A 91 14.69 -11.44 -22.07
CA LYS A 91 15.93 -11.09 -22.75
C LYS A 91 15.66 -10.54 -24.14
N MET A 92 16.53 -9.65 -24.59
CA MET A 92 16.57 -9.13 -25.94
C MET A 92 17.98 -9.25 -26.52
N GLU A 93 18.05 -9.43 -27.84
CA GLU A 93 19.31 -9.37 -28.56
C GLU A 93 19.70 -7.91 -28.79
N MET A 94 20.90 -7.53 -28.35
CA MET A 94 21.46 -6.20 -28.59
C MET A 94 22.92 -6.34 -28.98
N ASN A 95 23.29 -5.82 -30.16
CA ASN A 95 24.64 -5.91 -30.73
C ASN A 95 25.19 -7.35 -30.83
N GLY A 96 24.33 -8.34 -31.08
CA GLY A 96 24.69 -9.75 -31.19
C GLY A 96 24.85 -10.49 -29.85
N GLU A 97 24.52 -9.85 -28.73
CA GLU A 97 24.52 -10.46 -27.39
C GLU A 97 23.10 -10.49 -26.79
N MET A 98 22.76 -11.59 -26.13
CA MET A 98 21.51 -11.69 -25.36
C MET A 98 21.70 -11.00 -24.00
N ARG A 99 20.92 -9.95 -23.74
CA ARG A 99 20.93 -9.19 -22.48
C ARG A 99 19.54 -9.16 -21.86
N LEU A 100 19.48 -8.99 -20.54
CA LEU A 100 18.20 -8.80 -19.85
C LEU A 100 17.56 -7.48 -20.31
N ILE A 101 16.24 -7.50 -20.52
CA ILE A 101 15.52 -6.26 -20.87
C ILE A 101 15.66 -5.23 -19.76
N GLU A 102 15.73 -5.65 -18.49
CA GLU A 102 15.98 -4.77 -17.34
C GLU A 102 17.27 -3.94 -17.52
N ASP A 103 18.38 -4.57 -17.87
CA ASP A 103 19.66 -3.89 -18.07
C ASP A 103 19.60 -2.93 -19.26
N CYS A 104 19.02 -3.37 -20.38
CA CYS A 104 18.83 -2.53 -21.56
C CYS A 104 17.95 -1.31 -21.28
N ASN A 105 16.87 -1.48 -20.50
CA ASN A 105 15.98 -0.39 -20.11
C ASN A 105 16.71 0.59 -19.18
N ARG A 106 17.49 0.07 -18.23
CA ARG A 106 18.29 0.88 -17.30
C ARG A 106 19.30 1.74 -18.05
N GLU A 107 20.02 1.17 -19.01
CA GLU A 107 20.99 1.90 -19.84
C GLU A 107 20.30 2.99 -20.68
N THR A 108 19.16 2.65 -21.29
CA THR A 108 18.38 3.59 -22.11
C THR A 108 17.87 4.77 -21.27
N LEU A 109 17.28 4.51 -20.11
CA LEU A 109 16.82 5.56 -19.18
C LEU A 109 17.98 6.42 -18.68
N LYS A 110 19.11 5.80 -18.31
CA LYS A 110 20.31 6.53 -17.87
C LYS A 110 20.80 7.49 -18.96
N GLY A 111 20.86 7.03 -20.21
CA GLY A 111 21.22 7.87 -21.35
C GLY A 111 20.22 9.02 -21.56
N PHE A 112 18.92 8.70 -21.56
CA PHE A 112 17.86 9.69 -21.73
C PHE A 112 17.86 10.75 -20.64
N TYR A 113 17.92 10.38 -19.36
CA TYR A 113 17.89 11.33 -18.24
C TYR A 113 19.18 12.12 -18.07
N SER A 114 20.33 11.60 -18.53
CA SER A 114 21.59 12.37 -18.55
C SER A 114 21.51 13.61 -19.44
N THR A 115 20.62 13.60 -20.44
CA THR A 115 20.31 14.74 -21.31
C THR A 115 19.96 16.00 -20.54
N PHE A 116 19.20 15.89 -19.44
CA PHE A 116 18.75 17.05 -18.69
C PHE A 116 19.90 17.79 -18.01
N LYS A 117 20.96 17.07 -17.62
CA LYS A 117 22.16 17.69 -17.09
C LYS A 117 22.90 18.50 -18.17
N ALA A 118 22.93 18.00 -19.40
CA ALA A 118 23.51 18.72 -20.54
C ALA A 118 22.64 19.92 -20.97
N ALA A 119 21.32 19.80 -20.83
CA ALA A 119 20.35 20.81 -21.21
C ALA A 119 19.97 21.81 -20.08
N ASP A 120 20.67 21.81 -18.94
CA ASP A 120 20.32 22.57 -17.73
C ASP A 120 20.04 24.07 -18.02
N ALA A 121 20.88 24.70 -18.85
CA ALA A 121 20.71 26.11 -19.25
C ALA A 121 19.41 26.40 -20.05
N HIS A 122 18.80 25.36 -20.61
CA HIS A 122 17.58 25.44 -21.42
C HIS A 122 16.34 24.94 -20.68
N LEU A 123 16.49 24.47 -19.44
CA LEU A 123 15.41 23.94 -18.63
C LEU A 123 14.94 24.97 -17.60
N GLN A 124 13.63 25.15 -17.52
CA GLN A 124 12.95 25.92 -16.49
C GLN A 124 12.68 25.03 -15.27
N PHE A 125 12.18 23.81 -15.54
CA PHE A 125 11.66 22.91 -14.54
C PHE A 125 11.59 21.48 -15.10
N VAL A 126 11.94 20.49 -14.27
CA VAL A 126 11.75 19.07 -14.58
C VAL A 126 11.02 18.43 -13.40
N LEU A 127 9.87 17.80 -13.66
CA LEU A 127 9.11 17.05 -12.67
C LEU A 127 9.06 15.58 -13.07
N LEU A 128 9.27 14.71 -12.10
CA LEU A 128 9.16 13.27 -12.27
C LEU A 128 8.14 12.72 -11.27
N THR A 129 7.19 11.95 -11.75
CA THR A 129 6.20 11.22 -10.97
C THR A 129 6.31 9.73 -11.27
N GLY A 130 6.08 8.92 -10.25
CA GLY A 130 6.24 7.47 -10.32
C GLY A 130 5.99 6.86 -8.95
N VAL A 131 5.97 5.54 -8.90
CA VAL A 131 5.63 4.82 -7.68
C VAL A 131 6.85 4.61 -6.79
N THR A 132 8.02 4.36 -7.38
CA THR A 132 9.16 3.75 -6.68
C THR A 132 10.48 4.50 -6.81
N LYS A 133 11.19 4.66 -5.69
CA LYS A 133 12.44 5.45 -5.61
C LYS A 133 13.69 4.74 -6.13
N PHE A 134 13.71 3.41 -6.21
CA PHE A 134 14.93 2.67 -6.59
C PHE A 134 15.35 2.95 -8.05
N SER A 135 14.38 3.18 -8.94
CA SER A 135 14.65 3.54 -10.32
C SER A 135 15.53 4.78 -10.35
N GLN A 136 15.28 5.74 -9.46
CA GLN A 136 16.08 6.97 -9.33
C GLN A 136 17.56 6.69 -9.04
N VAL A 137 17.87 5.87 -8.03
CA VAL A 137 19.25 5.60 -7.59
C VAL A 137 20.09 4.96 -8.70
N SER A 138 19.47 4.13 -9.54
CA SER A 138 20.18 3.42 -10.62
C SER A 138 20.29 4.23 -11.93
N VAL A 139 19.24 4.98 -12.30
CA VAL A 139 19.16 5.70 -13.60
C VAL A 139 19.70 7.13 -13.53
N PHE A 140 19.68 7.77 -12.36
CA PHE A 140 20.10 9.17 -12.21
C PHE A 140 21.57 9.36 -11.83
N SER A 141 22.41 8.32 -11.89
CA SER A 141 23.86 8.51 -11.71
C SER A 141 24.50 9.52 -12.69
N GLY A 142 23.84 9.81 -13.82
CA GLY A 142 24.21 10.87 -14.78
C GLY A 142 23.38 12.16 -14.70
N PHE A 143 22.28 12.17 -13.95
CA PHE A 143 21.39 13.32 -13.73
C PHE A 143 21.79 13.99 -12.41
N ASN A 144 21.78 15.33 -12.32
CA ASN A 144 22.04 15.97 -11.03
C ASN A 144 20.97 15.51 -10.02
N GLN A 145 21.35 15.30 -8.76
CA GLN A 145 20.46 14.72 -7.75
C GLN A 145 19.13 15.50 -7.69
N PRO A 146 18.00 14.91 -8.14
CA PRO A 146 16.72 15.61 -8.10
C PRO A 146 16.34 15.94 -6.66
N MET A 147 15.60 17.04 -6.49
CA MET A 147 15.01 17.35 -5.19
C MET A 147 13.85 16.39 -4.93
N ASP A 148 14.07 15.43 -4.04
CA ASP A 148 13.03 14.53 -3.55
C ASP A 148 12.11 15.28 -2.59
N ILE A 149 10.85 15.43 -2.98
CA ILE A 149 9.80 16.08 -2.19
C ILE A 149 8.81 15.10 -1.57
N SER A 150 8.96 13.78 -1.79
CA SER A 150 7.93 12.79 -1.41
C SER A 150 7.65 12.72 0.09
N MET A 151 8.62 13.09 0.94
CA MET A 151 8.44 13.19 2.40
C MET A 151 8.64 14.62 2.93
N ASN A 152 8.56 15.61 2.04
CA ASN A 152 8.73 17.00 2.43
C ASN A 152 7.38 17.58 2.87
N ARG A 153 7.30 17.96 4.15
CA ARG A 153 6.09 18.51 4.77
C ARG A 153 5.45 19.69 4.02
N GLN A 154 6.23 20.44 3.24
CA GLN A 154 5.70 21.58 2.47
C GLN A 154 4.76 21.13 1.34
N TYR A 155 4.82 19.86 0.97
CA TYR A 155 4.07 19.25 -0.12
C TYR A 155 3.15 18.13 0.36
N ASP A 156 2.87 18.01 1.67
CA ASP A 156 2.03 16.92 2.22
C ASP A 156 0.65 16.86 1.54
N ALA A 157 0.05 18.02 1.25
CA ALA A 157 -1.27 18.13 0.64
C ALA A 157 -1.23 18.21 -0.91
N ILE A 158 -0.09 17.98 -1.55
CA ILE A 158 0.02 18.13 -3.02
C ILE A 158 -0.71 17.02 -3.80
N CYS A 159 -0.78 15.80 -3.23
CA CYS A 159 -1.33 14.61 -3.85
C CYS A 159 -2.38 13.96 -2.95
N GLY A 160 -3.55 14.58 -2.85
CA GLY A 160 -4.64 14.10 -1.98
C GLY A 160 -5.81 15.07 -1.94
N ILE A 161 -6.81 14.73 -1.14
CA ILE A 161 -7.85 15.67 -0.71
C ILE A 161 -7.78 15.73 0.80
N THR A 162 -7.69 16.94 1.36
CA THR A 162 -7.74 17.13 2.82
C THR A 162 -9.16 16.98 3.35
N LYS A 163 -9.30 16.67 4.64
CA LYS A 163 -10.62 16.71 5.30
C LYS A 163 -11.31 18.07 5.17
N ASP A 164 -10.54 19.16 5.23
CA ASP A 164 -11.07 20.52 5.07
C ASP A 164 -11.61 20.75 3.65
N GLU A 165 -10.91 20.30 2.61
CA GLU A 165 -11.40 20.36 1.23
C GLU A 165 -12.62 19.47 1.01
N LEU A 166 -12.65 18.27 1.62
CA LEU A 166 -13.82 17.40 1.57
C LEU A 166 -15.07 18.10 2.15
N ILE A 167 -14.91 18.77 3.30
CA ILE A 167 -16.02 19.43 3.99
C ILE A 167 -16.41 20.74 3.29
N THR A 168 -15.46 21.50 2.74
CA THR A 168 -15.74 22.84 2.22
C THR A 168 -15.98 22.88 0.72
N GLN A 169 -15.17 22.16 -0.07
CA GLN A 169 -15.23 22.19 -1.53
C GLN A 169 -16.09 21.06 -2.10
N LEU A 170 -16.20 19.94 -1.39
CA LEU A 170 -17.04 18.79 -1.76
C LEU A 170 -18.29 18.65 -0.87
N ASP A 171 -18.68 19.75 -0.21
CA ASP A 171 -19.80 19.84 0.73
C ASP A 171 -21.13 19.27 0.17
N GLU A 172 -21.48 19.70 -1.04
CA GLU A 172 -22.71 19.31 -1.74
C GLU A 172 -22.70 17.83 -2.17
N PRO A 173 -21.66 17.31 -2.87
CA PRO A 173 -21.53 15.88 -3.14
C PRO A 173 -21.65 15.01 -1.88
N VAL A 174 -21.01 15.40 -0.77
CA VAL A 174 -21.06 14.67 0.50
C VAL A 174 -22.49 14.68 1.07
N ALA A 175 -23.17 15.82 1.05
CA ALA A 175 -24.56 15.92 1.51
C ALA A 175 -25.53 15.08 0.67
N ASN A 176 -25.33 15.06 -0.66
CA ASN A 176 -26.13 14.25 -1.58
C ASN A 176 -25.94 12.74 -1.31
N MET A 177 -24.70 12.30 -1.08
CA MET A 177 -24.41 10.91 -0.74
C MET A 177 -25.00 10.53 0.63
N ALA A 178 -24.88 11.41 1.63
CA ALA A 178 -25.50 11.20 2.95
C ALA A 178 -27.02 11.00 2.82
N GLN A 179 -27.69 11.85 2.04
CA GLN A 179 -29.13 11.73 1.79
C GLN A 179 -29.48 10.42 1.06
N ALA A 180 -28.70 10.03 0.05
CA ALA A 180 -28.92 8.80 -0.70
C ALA A 180 -28.82 7.54 0.18
N LEU A 181 -27.92 7.56 1.17
CA LEU A 181 -27.71 6.47 2.13
C LEU A 181 -28.57 6.58 3.40
N GLY A 182 -29.37 7.63 3.54
CA GLY A 182 -30.24 7.85 4.70
C GLY A 182 -29.47 8.18 5.98
N LEU A 183 -28.28 8.77 5.86
CA LEU A 183 -27.40 9.14 6.96
C LEU A 183 -27.42 10.65 7.19
N ASP A 184 -27.00 11.08 8.38
CA ASP A 184 -26.61 12.47 8.56
C ASP A 184 -25.24 12.73 7.89
N LYS A 185 -24.93 14.01 7.68
CA LYS A 185 -23.75 14.40 6.91
C LYS A 185 -22.47 14.14 7.70
N GLU A 186 -22.51 14.35 9.01
CA GLU A 186 -21.40 14.10 9.92
C GLU A 186 -21.01 12.62 9.93
N GLU A 187 -21.98 11.71 10.00
CA GLU A 187 -21.81 10.27 9.90
C GLU A 187 -21.27 9.87 8.53
N MET A 188 -21.74 10.51 7.44
CA MET A 188 -21.19 10.27 6.12
C MET A 188 -19.71 10.66 6.04
N ILE A 189 -19.32 11.81 6.61
CA ILE A 189 -17.91 12.23 6.70
C ILE A 189 -17.10 11.21 7.51
N GLU A 190 -17.61 10.72 8.64
CA GLU A 190 -16.92 9.69 9.44
C GLU A 190 -16.72 8.39 8.67
N ARG A 191 -17.71 7.95 7.88
CA ARG A 191 -17.57 6.76 7.03
C ARG A 191 -16.57 6.98 5.90
N LEU A 192 -16.56 8.14 5.26
CA LEU A 192 -15.56 8.50 4.25
C LEU A 192 -14.15 8.52 4.84
N VAL A 193 -13.98 9.08 6.05
CA VAL A 193 -12.70 9.09 6.79
C VAL A 193 -12.23 7.65 7.01
N LYS A 194 -13.06 6.79 7.59
CA LYS A 194 -12.70 5.39 7.86
C LYS A 194 -12.37 4.62 6.57
N GLN A 195 -13.06 4.91 5.47
CA GLN A 195 -12.93 4.16 4.22
C GLN A 195 -11.76 4.63 3.35
N TYR A 196 -11.50 5.93 3.25
CA TYR A 196 -10.61 6.49 2.21
C TYR A 196 -9.50 7.44 2.70
N ASP A 197 -9.52 7.85 3.97
CA ASP A 197 -8.53 8.76 4.57
C ASP A 197 -7.31 8.03 5.15
N GLY A 198 -6.41 8.74 5.79
CA GLY A 198 -5.41 8.16 6.68
C GLY A 198 -4.05 7.89 6.04
N TYR A 199 -3.82 8.41 4.82
CA TYR A 199 -2.50 8.49 4.20
C TYR A 199 -1.71 9.67 4.75
N HIS A 200 -0.43 9.43 5.04
CA HIS A 200 0.53 10.43 5.51
C HIS A 200 1.87 10.25 4.78
N PHE A 201 2.41 11.36 4.29
CA PHE A 201 3.66 11.35 3.51
C PHE A 201 4.88 11.81 4.30
N SER A 202 4.69 12.60 5.36
CA SER A 202 5.78 13.10 6.18
C SER A 202 5.42 13.14 7.67
N ARG A 203 6.42 13.53 8.49
CA ARG A 203 6.21 13.83 9.93
C ARG A 203 5.20 14.96 10.19
N GLY A 204 4.73 15.67 9.17
CA GLY A 204 3.64 16.64 9.28
C GLY A 204 2.31 15.99 9.63
N MET A 205 2.13 14.70 9.30
CA MET A 205 0.92 13.92 9.62
C MET A 205 -0.37 14.64 9.21
N VAL A 206 -0.39 15.21 8.01
CA VAL A 206 -1.62 15.77 7.42
C VAL A 206 -2.43 14.60 6.82
N ASP A 207 -3.64 14.39 7.31
CA ASP A 207 -4.53 13.32 6.86
C ASP A 207 -5.01 13.56 5.41
N MET A 208 -4.65 12.64 4.52
CA MET A 208 -4.98 12.68 3.10
C MET A 208 -5.96 11.57 2.71
N PHE A 209 -7.03 11.97 2.03
CA PHE A 209 -7.91 11.05 1.31
C PHE A 209 -7.31 10.66 -0.03
N ASN A 210 -7.52 9.39 -0.42
CA ASN A 210 -7.29 8.95 -1.79
C ASN A 210 -8.30 9.66 -2.74
N PRO A 211 -7.84 10.53 -3.66
CA PRO A 211 -8.74 11.29 -4.53
C PRO A 211 -9.59 10.40 -5.43
N PHE A 212 -9.00 9.33 -5.98
CA PHE A 212 -9.71 8.42 -6.88
C PHE A 212 -10.86 7.73 -6.15
N SER A 213 -10.62 7.19 -4.96
CA SER A 213 -11.64 6.46 -4.21
C SER A 213 -12.77 7.38 -3.74
N VAL A 214 -12.43 8.54 -3.17
CA VAL A 214 -13.44 9.47 -2.63
C VAL A 214 -14.29 10.10 -3.74
N LEU A 215 -13.69 10.47 -4.89
CA LEU A 215 -14.44 11.07 -6.00
C LEU A 215 -15.39 10.05 -6.65
N ASN A 216 -14.96 8.80 -6.81
CA ASN A 216 -15.85 7.75 -7.32
C ASN A 216 -16.97 7.43 -6.32
N ALA A 217 -16.67 7.35 -5.02
CA ALA A 217 -17.68 7.11 -3.99
C ALA A 217 -18.75 8.20 -3.98
N LEU A 218 -18.36 9.47 -4.08
CA LEU A 218 -19.29 10.59 -4.13
C LEU A 218 -20.12 10.60 -5.43
N ASN A 219 -19.52 10.21 -6.56
CA ASN A 219 -20.19 10.16 -7.85
C ASN A 219 -21.19 9.00 -7.95
N GLU A 220 -20.83 7.81 -7.47
CA GLU A 220 -21.70 6.63 -7.46
C GLU A 220 -22.64 6.59 -6.24
N GLN A 221 -22.39 7.43 -5.24
CA GLN A 221 -23.07 7.46 -3.95
C GLN A 221 -22.97 6.14 -3.18
N GLU A 222 -21.83 5.46 -3.28
CA GLU A 222 -21.60 4.15 -2.65
C GLU A 222 -20.19 4.03 -2.08
N LEU A 223 -20.06 3.35 -0.94
CA LEU A 223 -18.75 3.01 -0.38
C LEU A 223 -18.29 1.68 -0.97
N ARG A 224 -17.21 1.72 -1.75
CA ARG A 224 -16.57 0.55 -2.37
C ARG A 224 -15.05 0.66 -2.33
N SER A 225 -14.38 -0.43 -2.66
CA SER A 225 -12.91 -0.49 -2.80
C SER A 225 -12.48 -0.10 -4.22
N TYR A 226 -12.71 1.16 -4.59
CA TYR A 226 -12.44 1.72 -5.92
C TYR A 226 -10.99 1.57 -6.36
N TRP A 227 -10.04 2.07 -5.57
CA TRP A 227 -8.61 2.02 -5.92
C TRP A 227 -8.13 0.57 -5.96
N PHE A 228 -8.48 -0.23 -4.97
CA PHE A 228 -8.04 -1.63 -4.94
C PHE A 228 -8.61 -2.45 -6.12
N ALA A 229 -9.82 -2.15 -6.57
CA ALA A 229 -10.44 -2.81 -7.72
C ALA A 229 -9.78 -2.47 -9.08
N THR A 230 -9.05 -1.35 -9.19
CA THR A 230 -8.31 -1.01 -10.43
C THR A 230 -7.12 -1.92 -10.71
N GLY A 231 -6.77 -2.79 -9.76
CA GLY A 231 -5.82 -3.89 -9.93
C GLY A 231 -4.61 -3.75 -9.03
N THR A 232 -4.28 -4.82 -8.31
CA THR A 232 -3.00 -4.93 -7.59
C THR A 232 -1.87 -5.10 -8.60
N PRO A 233 -0.76 -4.33 -8.52
CA PRO A 233 0.38 -4.53 -9.41
C PRO A 233 0.85 -5.99 -9.38
N THR A 234 0.96 -6.62 -10.55
CA THR A 234 1.44 -8.00 -10.70
C THR A 234 2.79 -8.22 -10.00
N TYR A 235 3.63 -7.18 -9.95
CA TYR A 235 4.89 -7.19 -9.21
C TYR A 235 4.69 -7.37 -7.70
N LEU A 236 3.74 -6.69 -7.06
CA LEU A 236 3.48 -6.86 -5.62
C LEU A 236 3.03 -8.29 -5.30
N ILE A 237 2.17 -8.87 -6.15
CA ILE A 237 1.75 -10.27 -5.99
C ILE A 237 2.94 -11.23 -6.11
N ARG A 238 3.86 -10.98 -7.06
CA ARG A 238 5.10 -11.78 -7.20
C ARG A 238 5.96 -11.64 -5.96
N LEU A 239 6.18 -10.42 -5.49
CA LEU A 239 7.00 -10.12 -4.32
C LEU A 239 6.47 -10.84 -3.07
N LEU A 240 5.15 -10.81 -2.85
CA LEU A 240 4.50 -11.50 -1.73
C LEU A 240 4.54 -13.04 -1.85
N LYS A 241 4.69 -13.61 -3.05
CA LYS A 241 4.88 -15.05 -3.24
C LYS A 241 6.31 -15.50 -2.94
N HIS A 242 7.29 -14.64 -3.18
CA HIS A 242 8.71 -14.95 -3.01
C HIS A 242 9.23 -14.64 -1.60
N ASN A 243 8.61 -13.70 -0.89
CA ASN A 243 9.01 -13.36 0.46
C ASN A 243 8.25 -14.16 1.53
N HIS A 244 9.02 -14.72 2.46
CA HIS A 244 8.50 -15.40 3.65
C HIS A 244 8.21 -14.43 4.80
N GLU A 245 8.33 -13.12 4.60
CA GLU A 245 8.03 -12.14 5.66
C GLU A 245 6.54 -12.10 5.98
N ASN A 246 6.21 -12.06 7.28
CA ASN A 246 4.83 -11.99 7.73
C ASN A 246 4.37 -10.54 7.75
N LEU A 247 3.12 -10.24 7.38
CA LEU A 247 2.52 -8.90 7.56
C LEU A 247 2.65 -8.37 9.00
N ASN A 248 2.69 -9.28 9.98
CA ASN A 248 2.98 -8.97 11.38
C ASN A 248 4.32 -8.25 11.61
N ASP A 249 5.29 -8.53 10.76
CA ASP A 249 6.64 -7.96 10.84
C ASP A 249 6.73 -6.65 10.03
N LEU A 250 5.65 -6.26 9.33
CA LEU A 250 5.56 -5.11 8.42
C LEU A 250 4.69 -3.96 8.94
N THR A 251 3.84 -4.21 9.95
CA THR A 251 2.90 -3.22 10.49
C THR A 251 3.06 -3.03 11.99
N GLY A 252 2.84 -1.82 12.50
CA GLY A 252 2.86 -1.54 13.94
C GLY A 252 4.26 -1.43 14.55
N HIS A 253 5.32 -1.53 13.73
CA HIS A 253 6.71 -1.34 14.13
C HIS A 253 7.26 -0.01 13.66
N TYR A 254 8.29 0.48 14.36
CA TYR A 254 9.02 1.67 13.97
C TYR A 254 10.21 1.31 13.08
N TYR A 255 10.25 1.89 11.87
CA TYR A 255 11.31 1.72 10.89
C TYR A 255 12.11 3.01 10.71
N ARG A 256 13.38 2.89 10.31
CA ARG A 256 14.16 4.04 9.87
C ARG A 256 13.77 4.36 8.43
N PRO A 257 13.89 5.62 7.98
CA PRO A 257 13.65 5.98 6.58
C PRO A 257 14.40 5.10 5.58
N ALA A 258 15.63 4.71 5.88
CA ALA A 258 16.42 3.85 5.00
C ALA A 258 15.80 2.46 4.77
N ASP A 259 14.91 1.99 5.65
CA ASP A 259 14.29 0.67 5.56
C ASP A 259 13.09 0.66 4.58
N PHE A 260 12.47 1.81 4.29
CA PHE A 260 11.26 1.90 3.43
C PHE A 260 11.31 2.99 2.34
N VAL A 261 12.26 3.92 2.43
CA VAL A 261 12.46 5.04 1.49
C VAL A 261 13.69 4.80 0.62
N ASP A 262 14.84 4.52 1.24
CA ASP A 262 16.15 4.48 0.58
C ASP A 262 16.53 3.05 0.19
N TYR A 263 15.83 2.47 -0.78
CA TYR A 263 16.13 1.12 -1.22
C TYR A 263 17.47 1.03 -1.98
N LYS A 264 18.33 0.09 -1.56
CA LYS A 264 19.39 -0.51 -2.37
C LYS A 264 18.96 -1.94 -2.70
N ALA A 265 19.01 -2.29 -3.99
CA ALA A 265 18.62 -3.57 -4.56
C ALA A 265 18.92 -4.79 -3.67
N ASP A 266 17.91 -5.25 -2.94
CA ASP A 266 17.81 -6.62 -2.43
C ASP A 266 16.33 -7.03 -2.28
N ILE A 267 15.96 -8.10 -3.00
CA ILE A 267 14.60 -8.65 -3.13
C ILE A 267 14.04 -9.12 -1.78
N GLU A 268 14.91 -9.30 -0.78
CA GLU A 268 14.59 -9.80 0.54
C GLU A 268 13.74 -8.84 1.40
N ASN A 269 13.58 -7.56 1.04
CA ASN A 269 12.80 -6.61 1.86
C ASN A 269 11.56 -6.00 1.13
N PRO A 270 10.35 -6.57 1.31
CA PRO A 270 9.10 -6.08 0.72
C PRO A 270 8.65 -4.70 1.21
N LEU A 271 9.14 -4.23 2.37
CA LEU A 271 8.56 -3.09 3.08
C LEU A 271 8.55 -1.82 2.24
N ALA A 272 9.66 -1.50 1.57
CA ALA A 272 9.77 -0.31 0.74
C ALA A 272 8.75 -0.32 -0.40
N MET A 273 8.53 -1.47 -1.04
CA MET A 273 7.57 -1.61 -2.13
C MET A 273 6.13 -1.50 -1.64
N ILE A 274 5.80 -2.14 -0.53
CA ILE A 274 4.45 -2.07 0.06
C ILE A 274 4.12 -0.62 0.47
N TYR A 275 5.06 0.10 1.08
CA TYR A 275 4.89 1.51 1.43
C TYR A 275 4.77 2.40 0.19
N GLN A 276 5.72 2.30 -0.75
CA GLN A 276 5.78 3.16 -1.93
C GLN A 276 4.58 2.97 -2.88
N SER A 277 3.98 1.78 -2.89
CA SER A 277 2.75 1.50 -3.65
C SER A 277 1.45 1.83 -2.89
N GLY A 278 1.55 2.43 -1.70
CA GLY A 278 0.39 2.96 -0.96
C GLY A 278 -0.38 1.95 -0.12
N TYR A 279 0.14 0.73 0.09
CA TYR A 279 -0.50 -0.25 0.97
C TYR A 279 -0.19 0.00 2.45
N LEU A 280 0.97 0.61 2.73
CA LEU A 280 1.32 1.10 4.06
C LEU A 280 1.52 2.61 4.04
N THR A 281 1.31 3.23 5.18
CA THR A 281 1.50 4.66 5.37
C THR A 281 2.05 4.95 6.76
N ILE A 282 2.52 6.18 6.96
CA ILE A 282 3.03 6.62 8.25
C ILE A 282 1.84 6.78 9.22
N LYS A 283 1.94 6.21 10.41
CA LYS A 283 0.97 6.38 11.50
C LYS A 283 1.54 7.10 12.72
N SER A 284 2.86 7.17 12.86
CA SER A 284 3.52 7.92 13.93
C SER A 284 4.97 8.24 13.57
N TYR A 285 5.52 9.29 14.17
CA TYR A 285 6.93 9.66 14.09
C TYR A 285 7.56 9.75 15.47
N ASN A 286 8.68 9.05 15.67
CA ASN A 286 9.48 9.13 16.87
C ASN A 286 10.66 10.11 16.66
N PRO A 287 10.58 11.34 17.20
CA PRO A 287 11.60 12.37 16.97
C PRO A 287 12.95 12.04 17.64
N ARG A 288 12.97 11.20 18.68
CA ARG A 288 14.20 10.83 19.38
C ARG A 288 15.12 9.97 18.50
N PHE A 289 14.53 9.06 17.73
CA PHE A 289 15.28 8.11 16.90
C PHE A 289 15.15 8.38 15.40
N GLY A 290 14.29 9.32 15.01
CA GLY A 290 14.01 9.61 13.61
C GLY A 290 13.30 8.46 12.89
N THR A 291 12.54 7.65 13.61
CA THR A 291 11.86 6.46 13.08
C THR A 291 10.36 6.69 12.90
N TYR A 292 9.74 5.93 12.00
CA TYR A 292 8.34 6.07 11.61
C TYR A 292 7.61 4.75 11.84
N MET A 293 6.43 4.81 12.44
CA MET A 293 5.54 3.66 12.53
C MET A 293 4.76 3.53 11.24
N LEU A 294 4.75 2.35 10.63
CA LEU A 294 3.98 2.06 9.42
C LEU A 294 2.78 1.16 9.74
N ASP A 295 1.63 1.48 9.15
CA ASP A 295 0.44 0.61 9.18
C ASP A 295 -0.46 0.91 7.95
N LEU A 296 -1.54 0.17 7.81
CA LEU A 296 -2.53 0.32 6.74
C LEU A 296 -3.23 1.69 6.83
N PRO A 297 -3.50 2.37 5.71
CA PRO A 297 -4.09 3.71 5.72
C PRO A 297 -5.54 3.73 6.21
N ASN A 298 -6.41 2.87 5.64
CA ASN A 298 -7.86 2.87 5.83
C ASN A 298 -8.48 1.49 5.59
N ASN A 299 -9.81 1.41 5.73
CA ASN A 299 -10.58 0.19 5.53
C ASN A 299 -10.55 -0.32 4.09
N GLU A 300 -10.50 0.54 3.06
CA GLU A 300 -10.39 0.09 1.66
C GLU A 300 -9.13 -0.74 1.45
N VAL A 301 -7.97 -0.19 1.84
CA VAL A 301 -6.68 -0.89 1.68
C VAL A 301 -6.60 -2.09 2.60
N LYS A 302 -7.10 -1.97 3.83
CA LYS A 302 -7.10 -3.07 4.80
C LYS A 302 -7.91 -4.26 4.32
N GLU A 303 -9.12 -4.04 3.83
CA GLU A 303 -9.97 -5.09 3.27
C GLU A 303 -9.28 -5.76 2.07
N GLY A 304 -8.85 -4.98 1.08
CA GLY A 304 -8.23 -5.53 -0.13
C GLY A 304 -6.90 -6.23 0.14
N PHE A 305 -5.95 -5.55 0.80
CA PHE A 305 -4.59 -6.04 0.97
C PHE A 305 -4.49 -7.20 1.94
N VAL A 306 -5.18 -7.12 3.09
CA VAL A 306 -5.17 -8.23 4.05
C VAL A 306 -5.88 -9.44 3.45
N SER A 307 -6.96 -9.26 2.67
CA SER A 307 -7.63 -10.38 2.00
C SER A 307 -6.76 -11.01 0.92
N LEU A 308 -6.04 -10.22 0.13
CA LEU A 308 -5.07 -10.72 -0.84
C LEU A 308 -3.98 -11.55 -0.16
N LEU A 309 -3.41 -11.05 0.93
CA LEU A 309 -2.40 -11.74 1.72
C LEU A 309 -2.94 -13.02 2.35
N ALA A 310 -4.12 -12.96 2.96
CA ALA A 310 -4.74 -14.11 3.61
C ALA A 310 -5.12 -15.19 2.60
N ASN A 311 -5.68 -14.81 1.45
CA ASN A 311 -5.98 -15.74 0.36
C ASN A 311 -4.70 -16.42 -0.18
N SER A 312 -3.61 -15.64 -0.37
CA SER A 312 -2.32 -16.18 -0.83
C SER A 312 -1.65 -17.09 0.22
N TYR A 313 -1.72 -16.71 1.50
CA TYR A 313 -1.08 -17.43 2.60
C TYR A 313 -1.83 -18.68 3.04
N LEU A 314 -3.16 -18.64 3.09
CA LEU A 314 -3.98 -19.75 3.58
C LEU A 314 -4.40 -20.72 2.47
N GLN A 315 -4.43 -20.25 1.21
CA GLN A 315 -4.83 -21.04 0.03
C GLN A 315 -6.17 -21.77 0.20
N ILE A 316 -7.12 -21.14 0.91
CA ILE A 316 -8.46 -21.67 1.09
C ILE A 316 -9.31 -21.44 -0.17
N ARG A 317 -10.35 -22.27 -0.36
CA ARG A 317 -11.24 -22.20 -1.53
C ARG A 317 -12.23 -21.03 -1.49
N ARG A 318 -12.65 -20.64 -0.28
CA ARG A 318 -13.57 -19.53 -0.05
C ARG A 318 -12.78 -18.26 0.12
N ASP A 319 -13.31 -17.15 -0.37
CA ASP A 319 -12.72 -15.84 -0.13
C ASP A 319 -12.66 -15.50 1.38
N THR A 320 -11.50 -15.03 1.84
CA THR A 320 -11.24 -14.70 3.25
C THR A 320 -12.03 -13.49 3.74
N ALA A 321 -12.29 -12.49 2.89
CA ALA A 321 -13.07 -11.31 3.27
C ALA A 321 -14.52 -11.71 3.58
N THR A 322 -15.12 -12.52 2.71
CA THR A 322 -16.46 -13.08 2.92
C THR A 322 -16.54 -13.87 4.24
N THR A 323 -15.50 -14.64 4.56
CA THR A 323 -15.46 -15.43 5.80
C THR A 323 -15.39 -14.51 7.03
N ALA A 324 -14.63 -13.42 6.95
CA ALA A 324 -14.54 -12.44 8.03
C ALA A 324 -15.88 -11.73 8.29
N MET A 325 -16.66 -11.41 7.25
CA MET A 325 -18.00 -10.83 7.40
C MET A 325 -18.96 -11.77 8.16
N ASP A 326 -18.90 -13.07 7.90
CA ASP A 326 -19.71 -14.07 8.63
C ASP A 326 -19.36 -14.07 10.13
N TRP A 327 -18.06 -14.01 10.47
CA TRP A 327 -17.60 -13.96 11.86
C TRP A 327 -18.04 -12.68 12.55
N VAL A 328 -17.93 -11.54 11.87
CA VAL A 328 -18.37 -10.24 12.39
C VAL A 328 -19.87 -10.28 12.71
N THR A 329 -20.69 -10.74 11.77
CA THR A 329 -22.15 -10.87 11.98
C THR A 329 -22.48 -11.79 13.15
N THR A 330 -21.69 -12.84 13.34
CA THR A 330 -21.87 -13.81 14.43
C THR A 330 -21.44 -13.24 15.78
N LEU A 331 -20.37 -12.45 15.81
CA LEU A 331 -19.92 -11.70 16.99
C LEU A 331 -20.90 -10.57 17.35
N GLU A 332 -21.56 -9.93 16.38
CA GLU A 332 -22.58 -8.92 16.67
C GLU A 332 -23.85 -9.55 17.27
N SER A 333 -24.15 -10.80 16.95
CA SER A 333 -25.35 -11.50 17.45
C SER A 333 -25.17 -12.23 18.78
N GLY A 334 -23.96 -12.28 19.33
CA GLY A 334 -23.71 -13.02 20.58
C GLY A 334 -23.52 -14.52 20.44
N ASP A 335 -23.62 -15.11 19.23
CA ASP A 335 -23.66 -16.57 19.05
C ASP A 335 -22.26 -17.20 19.03
N LEU A 336 -21.65 -17.35 20.20
CA LEU A 336 -20.35 -17.99 20.38
C LEU A 336 -20.32 -19.48 19.97
N ASN A 337 -21.46 -20.16 19.96
CA ASN A 337 -21.55 -21.56 19.51
C ASN A 337 -21.42 -21.64 17.98
N LEU A 338 -22.07 -20.73 17.26
CA LEU A 338 -21.91 -20.61 15.81
C LEU A 338 -20.50 -20.16 15.45
N LEU A 339 -19.94 -19.18 16.18
CA LEU A 339 -18.57 -18.71 15.96
C LEU A 339 -17.57 -19.86 16.10
N HIS A 340 -17.67 -20.66 17.17
CA HIS A 340 -16.83 -21.84 17.36
C HIS A 340 -16.91 -22.79 16.15
N LYS A 341 -18.12 -23.12 15.67
CA LYS A 341 -18.28 -23.98 14.48
C LYS A 341 -17.66 -23.38 13.23
N GLN A 342 -17.82 -22.07 13.01
CA GLN A 342 -17.27 -21.36 11.85
C GLN A 342 -15.74 -21.36 11.89
N LEU A 343 -15.14 -21.06 13.05
CA LEU A 343 -13.69 -21.10 13.23
C LEU A 343 -13.15 -22.52 13.03
N THR A 344 -13.73 -23.52 13.67
CA THR A 344 -13.32 -24.93 13.50
C THR A 344 -13.40 -25.38 12.04
N ALA A 345 -14.45 -25.00 11.32
CA ALA A 345 -14.60 -25.30 9.89
C ALA A 345 -13.55 -24.56 9.03
N PHE A 346 -13.29 -23.29 9.32
CA PHE A 346 -12.28 -22.49 8.65
C PHE A 346 -10.89 -23.11 8.80
N PHE A 347 -10.45 -23.36 10.04
CA PHE A 347 -9.14 -23.96 10.30
C PHE A 347 -9.03 -25.35 9.67
N ALA A 348 -10.10 -26.17 9.74
CA ALA A 348 -10.14 -27.47 9.08
C ALA A 348 -10.06 -27.41 7.54
N SER A 349 -10.42 -26.29 6.91
CA SER A 349 -10.37 -26.12 5.45
C SER A 349 -8.97 -25.81 4.89
N ILE A 350 -8.03 -25.37 5.75
CA ILE A 350 -6.68 -24.98 5.34
C ILE A 350 -5.88 -26.21 4.88
N PRO A 351 -5.22 -26.24 3.72
CA PRO A 351 -4.51 -27.44 3.25
C PRO A 351 -3.39 -27.91 4.19
N TYR A 352 -3.22 -29.23 4.33
CA TYR A 352 -2.18 -29.83 5.18
C TYR A 352 -0.75 -29.37 4.83
N SER A 353 -0.48 -29.12 3.54
CA SER A 353 0.81 -28.60 3.05
C SER A 353 1.16 -27.22 3.61
N MET A 354 0.15 -26.39 3.94
CA MET A 354 0.38 -25.09 4.56
C MET A 354 0.62 -25.21 6.06
N ARG A 355 -0.01 -26.20 6.71
CA ARG A 355 0.08 -26.45 8.16
C ARG A 355 1.36 -27.14 8.59
N ARG A 356 1.89 -28.08 7.78
CA ARG A 356 3.04 -28.89 8.18
C ARG A 356 4.31 -28.04 8.14
N LYS A 357 4.84 -27.75 9.33
CA LYS A 357 6.13 -27.10 9.50
C LYS A 357 7.11 -28.04 10.19
N GLU A 358 8.39 -27.93 9.86
CA GLU A 358 9.39 -28.94 10.24
C GLU A 358 9.65 -28.93 11.75
N ASN A 359 9.57 -27.74 12.37
CA ASN A 359 9.89 -27.52 13.78
C ASN A 359 8.78 -26.76 14.53
N GLU A 360 8.76 -26.90 15.85
CA GLU A 360 7.78 -26.28 16.76
C GLU A 360 7.67 -24.76 16.61
N ARG A 361 8.81 -24.07 16.52
CA ARG A 361 8.89 -22.62 16.29
C ARG A 361 8.14 -22.17 15.02
N GLU A 362 8.20 -22.97 13.96
CA GLU A 362 7.53 -22.64 12.71
C GLU A 362 6.02 -22.88 12.80
N ARG A 363 5.58 -23.91 13.54
CA ARG A 363 4.16 -24.16 13.82
C ARG A 363 3.55 -23.01 14.62
N GLU A 364 4.25 -22.57 15.67
CA GLU A 364 3.83 -21.44 16.49
C GLU A 364 3.78 -20.14 15.67
N ARG A 365 4.79 -19.87 14.84
CA ARG A 365 4.78 -18.71 13.93
C ARG A 365 3.62 -18.76 12.94
N TYR A 366 3.33 -19.93 12.38
CA TYR A 366 2.21 -20.14 11.47
C TYR A 366 0.85 -19.87 12.16
N PHE A 367 0.73 -20.37 13.39
CA PHE A 367 -0.44 -20.19 14.23
C PHE A 367 -0.72 -18.72 14.53
N HIS A 368 0.26 -18.02 15.12
CA HIS A 368 0.13 -16.60 15.45
C HIS A 368 -0.18 -15.74 14.23
N TYR A 369 0.44 -16.05 13.09
CA TYR A 369 0.20 -15.27 11.87
C TYR A 369 -1.18 -15.52 11.26
N THR A 370 -1.71 -16.75 11.34
CA THR A 370 -3.07 -17.05 10.88
C THR A 370 -4.11 -16.27 11.69
N PHE A 371 -3.94 -16.25 13.02
CA PHE A 371 -4.80 -15.46 13.90
C PHE A 371 -4.70 -13.97 13.64
N TYR A 372 -3.49 -13.47 13.47
CA TYR A 372 -3.28 -12.08 13.13
C TYR A 372 -4.00 -11.68 11.84
N LEU A 373 -3.91 -12.48 10.77
CA LEU A 373 -4.62 -12.21 9.53
C LEU A 373 -6.15 -12.20 9.74
N MET A 374 -6.68 -13.14 10.51
CA MET A 374 -8.12 -13.14 10.85
C MET A 374 -8.54 -11.89 11.60
N PHE A 375 -7.81 -11.50 12.66
CA PHE A 375 -8.13 -10.30 13.44
C PHE A 375 -7.97 -9.04 12.58
N ARG A 376 -6.95 -8.96 11.74
CA ARG A 376 -6.80 -7.84 10.80
C ARG A 376 -7.97 -7.76 9.81
N LEU A 377 -8.50 -8.88 9.32
CA LEU A 377 -9.70 -8.88 8.47
C LEU A 377 -10.95 -8.44 9.23
N MET A 378 -11.18 -8.98 10.44
CA MET A 378 -12.35 -8.62 11.23
C MET A 378 -12.32 -7.16 11.70
N SER A 379 -11.13 -6.62 11.98
CA SER A 379 -10.99 -5.21 12.40
C SER A 379 -11.27 -4.20 11.29
N THR A 380 -11.53 -4.63 10.05
CA THR A 380 -12.12 -3.76 9.03
C THR A 380 -13.54 -3.34 9.42
N TYR A 381 -14.26 -4.23 10.12
CA TYR A 381 -15.66 -4.06 10.49
C TYR A 381 -15.87 -3.83 11.99
N LEU A 382 -14.96 -4.33 12.83
CA LEU A 382 -15.07 -4.27 14.29
C LEU A 382 -13.95 -3.46 14.95
N VAL A 383 -14.23 -2.94 16.13
CA VAL A 383 -13.19 -2.37 17.00
C VAL A 383 -12.46 -3.53 17.68
N LEU A 384 -11.22 -3.76 17.27
CA LEU A 384 -10.33 -4.71 17.91
C LEU A 384 -9.28 -3.95 18.71
N THR A 385 -9.08 -4.36 19.96
CA THR A 385 -8.02 -3.80 20.79
C THR A 385 -7.06 -4.91 21.22
N GLU A 386 -5.83 -4.85 20.72
CA GLU A 386 -4.71 -5.58 21.31
C GLU A 386 -4.25 -4.82 22.55
N LYS A 387 -4.82 -5.12 23.73
CA LYS A 387 -4.41 -4.46 24.97
C LYS A 387 -3.16 -5.13 25.54
N GLN A 388 -2.02 -4.44 25.45
CA GLN A 388 -0.90 -4.69 26.38
C GLN A 388 -1.21 -4.01 27.71
N GLN A 389 -1.40 -4.78 28.78
CA GLN A 389 -1.51 -4.27 30.14
C GLN A 389 -0.30 -4.69 30.98
N SER A 390 -0.10 -4.04 32.13
CA SER A 390 1.03 -4.28 33.04
C SER A 390 1.12 -5.71 33.58
N GLU A 391 0.04 -6.49 33.49
CA GLU A 391 -0.08 -7.87 33.98
C GLU A 391 -0.11 -8.93 32.86
N GLY A 392 -0.06 -8.52 31.57
CA GLY A 392 -0.12 -9.43 30.41
C GLY A 392 -0.68 -8.78 29.14
N ARG A 393 -0.59 -9.49 28.01
CA ARG A 393 -1.23 -9.14 26.73
C ARG A 393 -2.33 -10.15 26.46
N ALA A 394 -3.58 -9.70 26.33
CA ALA A 394 -4.67 -10.54 25.83
C ALA A 394 -4.44 -10.81 24.34
N ASP A 395 -4.74 -12.02 23.88
CA ASP A 395 -4.58 -12.36 22.46
C ASP A 395 -5.50 -11.50 21.58
N CYS A 396 -6.77 -11.35 21.96
CA CYS A 396 -7.70 -10.48 21.25
C CYS A 396 -8.86 -10.01 22.13
N ILE A 397 -9.17 -8.71 22.09
CA ILE A 397 -10.41 -8.16 22.65
C ILE A 397 -11.22 -7.55 21.52
N ILE A 398 -12.46 -8.03 21.37
CA ILE A 398 -13.41 -7.59 20.35
C ILE A 398 -14.53 -6.80 21.02
N GLU A 399 -14.78 -5.60 20.52
CA GLU A 399 -15.86 -4.75 21.00
C GLU A 399 -16.92 -4.56 19.90
N THR A 400 -18.15 -4.96 20.21
CA THR A 400 -19.35 -4.70 19.38
C THR A 400 -20.27 -3.71 20.12
N PRO A 401 -21.36 -3.23 19.48
CA PRO A 401 -22.31 -2.34 20.16
C PRO A 401 -22.95 -2.95 21.42
N GLU A 402 -23.15 -4.28 21.44
CA GLU A 402 -23.87 -4.98 22.51
C GLU A 402 -22.99 -5.94 23.34
N HIS A 403 -21.83 -6.35 22.82
CA HIS A 403 -20.98 -7.37 23.43
C HIS A 403 -19.51 -6.95 23.50
N VAL A 404 -18.81 -7.50 24.48
CA VAL A 404 -17.34 -7.45 24.62
C VAL A 404 -16.84 -8.88 24.73
N TYR A 405 -15.89 -9.27 23.89
CA TYR A 405 -15.30 -10.60 23.90
C TYR A 405 -13.82 -10.51 24.26
N ILE A 406 -13.38 -11.31 25.22
CA ILE A 406 -11.97 -11.47 25.57
C ILE A 406 -11.57 -12.89 25.19
N PHE A 407 -10.72 -13.02 24.17
CA PHE A 407 -10.22 -14.30 23.69
C PHE A 407 -8.80 -14.55 24.19
N GLU A 408 -8.55 -15.79 24.59
CA GLU A 408 -7.22 -16.33 24.86
C GLU A 408 -7.08 -17.71 24.22
N PHE A 409 -5.97 -17.93 23.51
CA PHE A 409 -5.72 -19.14 22.74
C PHE A 409 -4.51 -19.90 23.28
N LYS A 410 -4.60 -21.22 23.29
CA LYS A 410 -3.48 -22.10 23.65
C LYS A 410 -3.16 -23.06 22.53
N LEU A 411 -1.89 -23.07 22.09
CA LEU A 411 -1.37 -24.09 21.19
C LEU A 411 -0.94 -25.32 22.02
N ASP A 412 -1.52 -26.47 21.74
CA ASP A 412 -1.30 -27.76 22.42
C ASP A 412 -1.50 -27.71 23.96
N GLY A 413 -2.31 -26.76 24.45
CA GLY A 413 -2.72 -26.62 25.85
C GLY A 413 -4.22 -26.88 26.06
N THR A 414 -4.83 -26.35 27.11
CA THR A 414 -6.27 -26.52 27.40
C THR A 414 -7.05 -25.21 27.36
N ALA A 415 -8.35 -25.29 27.06
CA ALA A 415 -9.23 -24.11 27.11
C ALA A 415 -9.38 -23.54 28.53
N ALA A 416 -9.27 -24.39 29.55
CA ALA A 416 -9.34 -23.99 30.96
C ALA A 416 -8.11 -23.16 31.39
N GLU A 417 -6.91 -23.50 30.90
CA GLU A 417 -5.70 -22.69 31.13
C GLU A 417 -5.82 -21.31 30.48
N ALA A 418 -6.45 -21.22 29.31
CA ALA A 418 -6.71 -19.96 28.63
C ALA A 418 -7.64 -19.05 29.45
N LEU A 419 -8.77 -19.58 29.95
CA LEU A 419 -9.68 -18.84 30.83
C LEU A 419 -9.00 -18.42 32.14
N ALA A 420 -8.24 -19.32 32.76
CA ALA A 420 -7.50 -18.99 33.99
C ALA A 420 -6.51 -17.83 33.80
N GLN A 421 -5.92 -17.71 32.60
CA GLN A 421 -5.06 -16.57 32.27
C GLN A 421 -5.84 -15.26 32.13
N ILE A 422 -7.03 -15.30 31.50
CA ILE A 422 -7.91 -14.11 31.42
C ILE A 422 -8.21 -13.57 32.82
N GLU A 423 -8.57 -14.46 33.76
CA GLU A 423 -8.83 -14.12 35.15
C GLU A 423 -7.60 -13.58 35.88
N ALA A 424 -6.46 -14.30 35.76
CA ALA A 424 -5.23 -13.95 36.46
C ALA A 424 -4.72 -12.56 36.07
N CYS A 425 -4.82 -12.20 34.78
CA CYS A 425 -4.41 -10.91 34.25
C CYS A 425 -5.49 -9.82 34.38
N GLY A 426 -6.73 -10.19 34.75
CA GLY A 426 -7.83 -9.24 34.99
C GLY A 426 -8.20 -8.40 33.76
N TYR A 427 -8.20 -9.00 32.58
CA TYR A 427 -8.48 -8.29 31.32
C TYR A 427 -9.91 -7.73 31.24
N ASP A 428 -10.81 -8.26 32.05
CA ASP A 428 -12.20 -7.85 32.22
C ASP A 428 -12.40 -6.60 33.08
N ARG A 429 -11.47 -6.27 33.98
CA ARG A 429 -11.57 -5.14 34.91
C ARG A 429 -11.96 -3.80 34.26
N PRO A 430 -11.45 -3.41 33.07
CA PRO A 430 -11.85 -2.16 32.41
C PRO A 430 -13.33 -2.11 32.03
N TYR A 431 -13.97 -3.27 31.88
CA TYR A 431 -15.37 -3.41 31.47
C TYR A 431 -16.33 -3.61 32.65
N ALA A 432 -15.84 -3.48 33.89
CA ALA A 432 -16.65 -3.70 35.10
C ALA A 432 -17.87 -2.77 35.23
N ALA A 433 -17.85 -1.60 34.57
CA ALA A 433 -18.96 -0.65 34.51
C ALA A 433 -19.56 -0.54 33.09
N ASP A 434 -19.16 -1.43 32.18
CA ASP A 434 -19.70 -1.48 30.82
C ASP A 434 -21.13 -2.03 30.83
N LYS A 435 -21.95 -1.56 29.89
CA LYS A 435 -23.35 -2.00 29.76
C LYS A 435 -23.51 -3.18 28.81
N ARG A 436 -22.47 -3.46 28.02
CA ARG A 436 -22.40 -4.56 27.07
C ARG A 436 -22.24 -5.90 27.80
N HIS A 437 -22.64 -6.98 27.14
CA HIS A 437 -22.42 -8.34 27.63
C HIS A 437 -20.96 -8.74 27.47
N LEU A 438 -20.28 -9.01 28.58
CA LEU A 438 -18.92 -9.51 28.56
C LEU A 438 -18.92 -11.03 28.36
N HIS A 439 -18.02 -11.52 27.53
CA HIS A 439 -17.77 -12.94 27.32
C HIS A 439 -16.26 -13.19 27.35
N LYS A 440 -15.84 -14.17 28.15
CA LYS A 440 -14.47 -14.66 28.24
C LYS A 440 -14.41 -15.99 27.52
N VAL A 441 -13.51 -16.11 26.56
CA VAL A 441 -13.42 -17.28 25.68
C VAL A 441 -12.01 -17.86 25.76
N GLY A 442 -11.92 -19.09 26.25
CA GLY A 442 -10.70 -19.89 26.20
C GLY A 442 -10.80 -20.94 25.11
N ALA A 443 -9.80 -21.01 24.22
CA ALA A 443 -9.77 -22.00 23.16
C ALA A 443 -8.42 -22.73 23.09
N SER A 444 -8.48 -24.06 22.92
CA SER A 444 -7.31 -24.89 22.66
C SER A 444 -7.23 -25.26 21.19
N PHE A 445 -6.03 -25.12 20.63
CA PHE A 445 -5.68 -25.49 19.28
C PHE A 445 -4.64 -26.59 19.27
N SER A 446 -4.88 -27.60 18.46
CA SER A 446 -3.94 -28.69 18.28
C SER A 446 -3.08 -28.48 17.06
N SER A 447 -1.76 -28.51 17.25
CA SER A 447 -0.79 -28.48 16.16
C SER A 447 -0.84 -29.76 15.32
N GLN A 448 -1.39 -30.85 15.87
CA GLN A 448 -1.56 -32.12 15.17
C GLN A 448 -2.76 -32.11 14.22
N THR A 449 -3.93 -31.68 14.71
CA THR A 449 -5.17 -31.63 13.91
C THR A 449 -5.30 -30.32 13.13
N GLY A 450 -4.59 -29.28 13.57
CA GLY A 450 -4.60 -27.93 12.98
C GLY A 450 -5.95 -27.24 13.10
N THR A 451 -6.70 -27.52 14.17
CA THR A 451 -8.02 -26.93 14.44
C THR A 451 -8.27 -26.80 15.95
N ILE A 452 -9.41 -26.22 16.31
CA ILE A 452 -9.87 -26.06 17.70
C ILE A 452 -10.27 -27.45 18.24
N GLU A 453 -9.69 -27.83 19.38
CA GLU A 453 -10.05 -29.07 20.11
C GLU A 453 -10.98 -28.79 21.30
N GLU A 454 -10.73 -27.70 22.02
CA GLU A 454 -11.55 -27.29 23.16
C GLU A 454 -11.96 -25.83 23.04
N TRP A 455 -13.18 -25.53 23.49
CA TRP A 455 -13.76 -24.19 23.51
C TRP A 455 -14.61 -24.03 24.76
N LEU A 456 -14.27 -23.07 25.60
CA LEU A 456 -14.99 -22.75 26.83
C LEU A 456 -15.37 -21.27 26.84
N VAL A 457 -16.55 -20.98 27.37
CA VAL A 457 -17.09 -19.63 27.50
C VAL A 457 -17.50 -19.41 28.95
N GLU A 458 -17.09 -18.28 29.51
CA GLU A 458 -17.55 -17.75 30.79
C GLU A 458 -18.09 -16.33 30.58
N ASP A 459 -19.20 -15.98 31.22
CA ASP A 459 -19.85 -14.66 31.12
C ASP A 459 -19.47 -13.75 32.31
#